data_AF-A0A383CW45-F1
#
_entry.id   AF-A0A383CW45-F1
#
_cell.length_a   1.000
_cell.length_b   1.000
_cell.length_c   1.000
_cell.angle_alpha   90.00
_cell.angle_beta   90.00
_cell.angle_gamma   90.00
#
_symmetry.space_group_name_H-M   'P 1'
#
loop_
_entity.id
_entity.type
_entity.pdbx_description
1 polymer ?
#
loop_
_entity_poly.entity_id
_entity_poly.type
_entity_poly.pdbx_seq_one_letter_code
_entity_poly.pdbx_strand_id
1 'polypeptide(L)'
;AIDNLVLVATNSSEVADLITSTVYLSETGDNSNDGRNPSTPWKDFNAVNAQTFGPGAQILFKRGETFTGTMELHGSGTPDNPIIISAYGEGDKPLLQGGETSREVILITDNEGFEIRGLAFRNYKTNGSVKDRHGINMVPPKGAGDLRHLYFIDLEFKDIQGASADNHNCMGIWGNTHKDDNAAILTRWNDLRIENCRFENIDGRGAQIRDSCHDIVDQRKGLSNYYPTLGFVFEKND
;
A
#
# COMPACT_ATOMS: atom_id res chain seq x y z
N ALA A 1 0.96 11.74 61.24
CA ALA A 1 1.96 11.24 60.28
C ALA A 1 1.30 11.30 58.91
N ILE A 2 1.88 12.06 58.00
CA ILE A 2 1.34 12.31 56.65
C ILE A 2 1.94 11.22 55.77
N ASP A 3 1.11 10.34 55.21
CA ASP A 3 1.52 9.36 54.22
C ASP A 3 1.84 10.09 52.90
N ASN A 4 3.12 10.11 52.55
CA ASN A 4 3.61 10.56 51.25
C ASN A 4 3.19 9.52 50.19
N LEU A 5 2.06 9.77 49.54
CA LEU A 5 1.66 9.06 48.33
C LEU A 5 2.65 9.41 47.21
N VAL A 6 3.60 8.51 46.96
CA VAL A 6 4.47 8.56 45.78
C VAL A 6 3.58 8.34 44.56
N LEU A 7 3.36 9.41 43.79
CA LEU A 7 2.72 9.34 42.48
C LEU A 7 3.71 8.64 41.53
N VAL A 8 3.56 7.34 41.35
CA VAL A 8 4.24 6.60 40.28
C VAL A 8 3.61 7.06 38.96
N ALA A 9 4.34 7.88 38.21
CA ALA A 9 3.97 8.21 36.84
C ALA A 9 4.04 6.91 36.01
N THR A 10 2.88 6.35 35.67
CA THR A 10 2.79 5.19 34.80
C THR A 10 3.08 5.64 33.37
N ASN A 11 4.22 5.16 32.86
CA ASN A 11 4.69 5.09 31.47
C ASN A 11 3.75 5.69 30.42
N SER A 12 4.22 6.78 29.80
CA SER A 12 3.79 7.13 28.44
C SER A 12 4.00 5.92 27.56
N SER A 13 2.92 5.44 26.93
CA SER A 13 3.05 4.63 25.72
C SER A 13 4.01 5.37 24.79
N GLU A 14 5.14 4.76 24.44
CA GLU A 14 5.95 5.25 23.33
C GLU A 14 5.01 5.40 22.14
N VAL A 15 4.71 6.63 21.77
CA VAL A 15 4.14 6.90 20.46
C VAL A 15 5.27 6.47 19.52
N ALA A 16 5.07 5.39 18.77
CA ALA A 16 6.02 5.00 17.74
C ALA A 16 6.32 6.25 16.89
N ASP A 17 7.58 6.63 16.81
CA ASP A 17 7.99 7.86 16.14
C ASP A 17 7.50 7.84 14.69
N LEU A 18 6.65 8.81 14.35
CA LEU A 18 6.10 8.96 13.01
C LEU A 18 7.18 9.49 12.07
N ILE A 19 7.52 8.73 11.03
CA ILE A 19 8.50 9.16 10.02
C ILE A 19 7.80 10.08 9.01
N THR A 20 8.24 11.33 8.95
CA THR A 20 7.80 12.35 7.95
C THR A 20 8.93 12.78 7.01
N SER A 21 10.11 12.16 7.16
CA SER A 21 11.31 12.42 6.36
C SER A 21 11.49 11.39 5.24
N THR A 22 12.50 11.60 4.40
CA THR A 22 12.97 10.61 3.44
C THR A 22 13.76 9.49 4.12
N VAL A 23 13.50 8.25 3.70
CA VAL A 23 14.29 7.06 4.03
C VAL A 23 14.69 6.33 2.74
N TYR A 24 15.82 5.62 2.79
CA TYR A 24 16.45 4.98 1.63
C TYR A 24 16.59 3.47 1.87
N LEU A 25 16.34 2.69 0.83
CA LEU A 25 16.51 1.24 0.81
C LEU A 25 17.48 0.79 -0.27
N SER A 26 18.39 -0.12 0.09
CA SER A 26 19.31 -0.79 -0.82
C SER A 26 19.56 -2.24 -0.36
N GLU A 27 19.69 -3.19 -1.30
CA GLU A 27 20.01 -4.61 -1.00
C GLU A 27 21.30 -4.79 -0.18
N THR A 28 22.25 -3.86 -0.35
CA THR A 28 23.51 -3.82 0.40
C THR A 28 23.45 -3.00 1.68
N GLY A 29 22.27 -2.49 2.04
CA GLY A 29 22.01 -1.73 3.25
C GLY A 29 22.01 -2.59 4.52
N ASP A 30 21.69 -1.95 5.64
CA ASP A 30 21.60 -2.57 6.96
C ASP A 30 20.40 -1.99 7.71
N ASN A 31 19.52 -2.85 8.25
CA ASN A 31 18.33 -2.42 8.99
C ASN A 31 18.66 -1.83 10.38
N SER A 32 19.91 -1.89 10.82
CA SER A 32 20.38 -1.16 12.00
C SER A 32 20.73 0.31 11.71
N ASN A 33 20.80 0.71 10.44
CA ASN A 33 20.96 2.11 10.06
C ASN A 33 19.68 2.91 10.37
N ASP A 34 19.79 4.23 10.44
CA ASP A 34 18.62 5.12 10.58
C ASP A 34 17.82 5.28 9.28
N GLY A 35 18.37 4.81 8.15
CA GLY A 35 17.77 4.87 6.83
C GLY A 35 17.68 6.27 6.22
N ARG A 36 18.14 7.33 6.89
CA ARG A 36 17.94 8.74 6.47
C ARG A 36 19.02 9.29 5.53
N ASN A 37 20.05 8.50 5.26
CA ASN A 37 21.13 8.84 4.34
C ASN A 37 21.29 7.74 3.29
N PRO A 38 21.34 8.08 1.97
CA PRO A 38 21.51 7.08 0.92
C PRO A 38 22.83 6.28 1.01
N SER A 39 23.84 6.73 1.75
CA SER A 39 25.07 5.96 2.02
C SER A 39 24.95 4.94 3.16
N THR A 40 23.93 5.08 4.00
CA THR A 40 23.58 4.15 5.10
C THR A 40 22.09 3.80 5.03
N PRO A 41 21.63 3.19 3.91
CA PRO A 41 20.23 2.86 3.73
C PRO A 41 19.82 1.65 4.58
N TRP A 42 18.51 1.48 4.76
CA TRP A 42 17.95 0.21 5.20
C TRP A 42 18.12 -0.87 4.14
N LYS A 43 18.02 -2.12 4.56
CA LYS A 43 18.25 -3.28 3.69
C LYS A 43 17.00 -3.75 2.98
N ASP A 44 15.90 -3.89 3.71
CA ASP A 44 14.71 -4.61 3.23
C ASP A 44 13.41 -4.09 3.85
N PHE A 45 12.30 -4.71 3.46
CA PHE A 45 10.96 -4.34 3.92
C PHE A 45 10.77 -4.49 5.43
N ASN A 46 11.58 -5.30 6.15
CA ASN A 46 11.40 -5.44 7.60
C ASN A 46 11.63 -4.11 8.33
N ALA A 47 12.56 -3.29 7.83
CA ALA A 47 12.76 -1.96 8.38
C ALA A 47 11.56 -1.05 8.12
N VAL A 48 10.92 -1.14 6.94
CA VAL A 48 9.72 -0.35 6.60
C VAL A 48 8.52 -0.78 7.43
N ASN A 49 8.27 -2.10 7.52
CA ASN A 49 7.13 -2.67 8.24
C ASN A 49 7.19 -2.41 9.76
N ALA A 50 8.36 -2.05 10.29
CA ALA A 50 8.53 -1.70 11.71
C ALA A 50 8.21 -0.22 12.02
N GLN A 51 7.83 0.58 11.02
CA GLN A 51 7.64 2.02 11.15
C GLN A 51 6.23 2.46 10.77
N THR A 52 5.83 3.62 11.29
CA THR A 52 4.64 4.34 10.86
C THR A 52 5.09 5.60 10.12
N PHE A 53 4.49 5.85 8.95
CA PHE A 53 4.81 6.99 8.10
C PHE A 53 3.71 8.04 8.16
N GLY A 54 4.09 9.31 8.07
CA GLY A 54 3.19 10.45 8.10
C GLY A 54 3.27 11.34 6.86
N PRO A 55 2.51 12.44 6.83
CA PRO A 55 2.47 13.35 5.69
C PRO A 55 3.86 13.87 5.31
N GLY A 56 4.17 13.78 4.01
CA GLY A 56 5.46 14.22 3.43
C GLY A 56 6.59 13.20 3.51
N ALA A 57 6.39 12.03 4.14
CA ALA A 57 7.39 10.98 4.18
C ALA A 57 7.73 10.46 2.78
N GLN A 58 8.97 10.02 2.58
CA GLN A 58 9.39 9.39 1.32
C GLN A 58 10.13 8.08 1.59
N ILE A 59 9.77 7.03 0.87
CA ILE A 59 10.43 5.71 0.92
C ILE A 59 11.06 5.48 -0.46
N LEU A 60 12.39 5.58 -0.53
CA LEU A 60 13.12 5.56 -1.80
C LEU A 60 13.95 4.28 -1.95
N PHE A 61 13.67 3.52 -3.00
CA PHE A 61 14.37 2.28 -3.35
C PHE A 61 15.47 2.54 -4.38
N LYS A 62 16.65 1.95 -4.18
CA LYS A 62 17.76 2.16 -5.10
C LYS A 62 17.50 1.49 -6.45
N ARG A 63 17.68 2.23 -7.53
CA ARG A 63 17.52 1.73 -8.91
C ARG A 63 18.47 0.56 -9.19
N GLY A 64 17.99 -0.37 -10.02
CA GLY A 64 18.69 -1.59 -10.38
C GLY A 64 18.70 -2.71 -9.32
N GLU A 65 18.09 -2.49 -8.16
CA GLU A 65 18.08 -3.46 -7.05
C GLU A 65 16.72 -4.15 -6.88
N THR A 66 16.73 -5.31 -6.24
CA THR A 66 15.54 -6.16 -6.01
C THR A 66 15.21 -6.31 -4.53
N PHE A 67 13.95 -6.11 -4.16
CA PHE A 67 13.46 -6.26 -2.78
C PHE A 67 12.41 -7.35 -2.72
N THR A 68 12.58 -8.33 -1.84
CA THR A 68 11.72 -9.52 -1.79
C THR A 68 10.91 -9.59 -0.49
N GLY A 69 9.60 -9.81 -0.60
CA GLY A 69 8.70 -9.99 0.54
C GLY A 69 7.40 -9.21 0.37
N THR A 70 6.77 -8.89 1.50
CA THR A 70 5.60 -8.02 1.56
C THR A 70 5.97 -6.77 2.35
N MET A 71 5.76 -5.61 1.75
CA MET A 71 5.87 -4.31 2.39
C MET A 71 4.48 -3.88 2.89
N GLU A 72 4.33 -3.74 4.19
CA GLU A 72 3.12 -3.25 4.85
C GLU A 72 3.31 -1.77 5.17
N LEU A 73 2.50 -0.91 4.55
CA LEU A 73 2.55 0.52 4.78
C LEU A 73 1.58 0.89 5.91
N HIS A 74 2.15 1.39 7.01
CA HIS A 74 1.41 1.89 8.16
C HIS A 74 1.42 3.41 8.20
N GLY A 75 0.26 4.02 8.42
CA GLY A 75 0.07 5.47 8.46
C GLY A 75 -0.47 6.03 7.14
N SER A 76 -0.70 7.35 7.12
CA SER A 76 -1.29 8.06 5.98
C SER A 76 -0.56 9.36 5.70
N GLY A 77 -0.58 9.76 4.43
CA GLY A 77 -0.29 11.12 4.05
C GLY A 77 -1.54 12.00 4.10
N THR A 78 -1.48 13.11 3.40
CA THR A 78 -2.66 13.91 3.05
C THR A 78 -2.61 14.26 1.56
N PRO A 79 -3.71 14.73 0.94
CA PRO A 79 -3.66 15.22 -0.43
C PRO A 79 -2.60 16.32 -0.67
N ASP A 80 -2.38 17.16 0.33
CA ASP A 80 -1.38 18.25 0.24
C ASP A 80 0.06 17.76 0.50
N ASN A 81 0.22 16.68 1.27
CA ASN A 81 1.52 16.13 1.67
C ASN A 81 1.46 14.59 1.67
N PRO A 82 1.44 13.95 0.49
CA PRO A 82 1.32 12.50 0.41
C PRO A 82 2.59 11.81 0.94
N ILE A 83 2.44 10.53 1.32
CA ILE A 83 3.57 9.61 1.45
C ILE A 83 3.98 9.18 0.04
N ILE A 84 5.26 9.37 -0.30
CA ILE A 84 5.79 9.05 -1.62
C ILE A 84 6.64 7.77 -1.52
N ILE A 85 6.32 6.77 -2.33
CA ILE A 85 7.13 5.58 -2.52
C ILE A 85 7.70 5.62 -3.93
N SER A 86 9.02 5.71 -4.06
CA SER A 86 9.67 5.87 -5.37
C SER A 86 11.09 5.33 -5.39
N ALA A 87 11.86 5.71 -6.41
CA ALA A 87 13.21 5.23 -6.66
C ALA A 87 14.25 6.35 -6.56
N TYR A 88 15.50 5.99 -6.24
CA TYR A 88 16.65 6.89 -6.27
C TYR A 88 17.86 6.26 -6.97
N GLY A 89 18.83 7.10 -7.36
CA GLY A 89 20.00 6.65 -8.11
C GLY A 89 19.70 6.50 -9.60
N GLU A 90 20.50 5.69 -10.28
CA GLU A 90 20.50 5.52 -11.75
C GLU A 90 20.25 4.07 -12.14
N GLY A 91 19.75 3.85 -13.36
CA GLY A 91 19.50 2.52 -13.92
C GLY A 91 18.02 2.14 -13.96
N ASP A 92 17.75 0.84 -14.00
CA ASP A 92 16.39 0.32 -14.14
C ASP A 92 15.53 0.61 -12.90
N LYS A 93 14.19 0.55 -13.05
CA LYS A 93 13.27 0.64 -11.91
C LYS A 93 13.62 -0.47 -10.89
N PRO A 94 13.64 -0.17 -9.58
CA PRO A 94 13.81 -1.20 -8.57
C PRO A 94 12.68 -2.22 -8.67
N LEU A 95 13.03 -3.50 -8.57
CA LEU A 95 12.08 -4.60 -8.61
C LEU A 95 11.63 -4.95 -7.20
N LEU A 96 10.38 -4.65 -6.87
CA LEU A 96 9.75 -5.15 -5.66
C LEU A 96 9.04 -6.47 -6.03
N GLN A 97 9.41 -7.57 -5.38
CA GLN A 97 8.84 -8.88 -5.67
C GLN A 97 8.30 -9.60 -4.44
N GLY A 98 7.25 -10.39 -4.63
CA GLY A 98 6.66 -11.19 -3.57
C GLY A 98 7.59 -12.33 -3.12
N GLY A 99 7.58 -12.62 -1.81
CA GLY A 99 8.26 -13.78 -1.24
C GLY A 99 7.46 -15.07 -1.35
N GLU A 100 7.93 -16.11 -0.66
CA GLU A 100 7.36 -17.47 -0.70
C GLU A 100 5.87 -17.51 -0.33
N THR A 101 5.45 -16.71 0.66
CA THR A 101 4.08 -16.66 1.17
C THR A 101 3.37 -15.33 0.90
N SER A 102 3.96 -14.45 0.09
CA SER A 102 3.39 -13.13 -0.18
C SER A 102 2.14 -13.22 -1.04
N ARG A 103 1.00 -12.79 -0.49
CA ARG A 103 -0.21 -12.53 -1.26
C ARG A 103 -0.11 -11.20 -1.99
N GLU A 104 0.47 -10.17 -1.39
CA GLU A 104 0.76 -8.88 -2.03
C GLU A 104 2.23 -8.49 -1.87
N VAL A 105 2.73 -7.67 -2.79
CA VAL A 105 4.06 -7.05 -2.65
C VAL A 105 3.97 -5.80 -1.78
N ILE A 106 2.93 -4.98 -1.97
CA ILE A 106 2.59 -3.85 -1.10
C ILE A 106 1.17 -4.02 -0.56
N LEU A 107 1.02 -3.87 0.75
CA LEU A 107 -0.26 -3.75 1.44
C LEU A 107 -0.42 -2.31 1.97
N ILE A 108 -1.56 -1.68 1.65
CA ILE A 108 -1.94 -0.35 2.17
C ILE A 108 -3.23 -0.50 2.96
N THR A 109 -3.23 -0.16 4.25
CA THR A 109 -4.41 -0.32 5.13
C THR A 109 -5.15 0.99 5.39
N ASP A 110 -4.47 2.13 5.45
CA ASP A 110 -5.14 3.41 5.76
C ASP A 110 -5.68 4.10 4.49
N ASN A 111 -4.94 4.02 3.37
CA ASN A 111 -5.38 4.38 2.02
C ASN A 111 -5.76 5.86 1.79
N GLU A 112 -5.09 6.82 2.45
CA GLU A 112 -5.20 8.25 2.10
C GLU A 112 -3.80 8.88 1.92
N GLY A 113 -3.65 9.69 0.87
CA GLY A 113 -2.44 10.48 0.61
C GLY A 113 -1.23 9.64 0.28
N PHE A 114 -1.30 8.83 -0.79
CA PHE A 114 -0.19 8.02 -1.27
C PHE A 114 0.14 8.29 -2.73
N GLU A 115 1.45 8.27 -3.03
CA GLU A 115 1.95 8.23 -4.39
C GLU A 115 2.99 7.13 -4.54
N ILE A 116 2.77 6.20 -5.46
CA ILE A 116 3.71 5.11 -5.77
C ILE A 116 4.18 5.32 -7.20
N ARG A 117 5.49 5.53 -7.37
CA ARG A 117 6.07 6.06 -8.61
C ARG A 117 7.32 5.31 -9.06
N GLY A 118 7.37 4.91 -10.34
CA GLY A 118 8.61 4.47 -10.99
C GLY A 118 9.20 3.18 -10.43
N LEU A 119 8.35 2.22 -10.05
CA LEU A 119 8.73 0.91 -9.49
C LEU A 119 8.29 -0.23 -10.40
N ALA A 120 9.01 -1.35 -10.36
CA ALA A 120 8.62 -2.59 -11.01
C ALA A 120 8.13 -3.62 -9.97
N PHE A 121 7.16 -4.43 -10.34
CA PHE A 121 6.49 -5.40 -9.49
C PHE A 121 6.47 -6.79 -10.13
N ARG A 122 6.79 -7.80 -9.33
CA ARG A 122 6.62 -9.22 -9.69
C ARG A 122 6.07 -10.02 -8.53
N ASN A 123 5.16 -10.96 -8.78
CA ASN A 123 4.66 -11.84 -7.72
C ASN A 123 4.25 -13.18 -8.33
N TYR A 124 5.27 -13.94 -8.75
CA TYR A 124 5.14 -15.17 -9.52
C TYR A 124 5.51 -16.40 -8.69
N LYS A 125 4.54 -17.25 -8.37
CA LYS A 125 4.75 -18.53 -7.68
C LYS A 125 3.61 -19.50 -7.96
N THR A 126 3.77 -20.34 -8.99
CA THR A 126 2.74 -21.30 -9.43
C THR A 126 2.70 -22.61 -8.65
N ASN A 127 3.75 -22.92 -7.88
CA ASN A 127 3.88 -24.15 -7.09
C ASN A 127 3.73 -23.92 -5.56
N GLY A 128 3.23 -22.76 -5.14
CA GLY A 128 3.04 -22.41 -3.73
C GLY A 128 1.66 -22.77 -3.17
N SER A 129 1.36 -22.31 -1.96
CA SER A 129 0.03 -22.39 -1.34
C SER A 129 -0.84 -21.14 -1.56
N VAL A 130 -0.22 -20.02 -1.90
CA VAL A 130 -0.87 -18.72 -2.11
C VAL A 130 -1.42 -18.66 -3.53
N LYS A 131 -2.74 -18.69 -3.65
CA LYS A 131 -3.49 -18.72 -4.92
C LYS A 131 -3.58 -17.36 -5.59
N ASP A 132 -4.01 -16.38 -4.82
CA ASP A 132 -4.18 -15.01 -5.29
C ASP A 132 -2.90 -14.26 -4.96
N ARG A 133 -2.25 -13.70 -5.99
CA ARG A 133 -1.07 -12.86 -5.82
C ARG A 133 -1.30 -11.50 -6.46
N HIS A 134 -0.87 -10.46 -5.76
CA HIS A 134 -1.06 -9.08 -6.16
C HIS A 134 0.26 -8.31 -6.16
N GLY A 135 0.35 -7.26 -6.98
CA GLY A 135 1.37 -6.24 -6.82
C GLY A 135 1.04 -5.37 -5.61
N ILE A 136 0.01 -4.54 -5.73
CA ILE A 136 -0.47 -3.63 -4.69
C ILE A 136 -1.89 -4.03 -4.27
N ASN A 137 -2.11 -4.18 -2.97
CA ASN A 137 -3.40 -4.47 -2.36
C ASN A 137 -3.80 -3.32 -1.41
N MET A 138 -4.92 -2.67 -1.72
CA MET A 138 -5.54 -1.61 -0.91
C MET A 138 -6.69 -2.19 -0.09
N VAL A 139 -6.57 -2.14 1.23
CA VAL A 139 -7.56 -2.63 2.20
C VAL A 139 -7.99 -1.45 3.08
N PRO A 140 -8.98 -0.64 2.65
CA PRO A 140 -9.35 0.58 3.37
C PRO A 140 -10.03 0.27 4.71
N PRO A 141 -10.01 1.19 5.70
CA PRO A 141 -10.82 1.04 6.89
C PRO A 141 -12.31 1.23 6.56
N LYS A 142 -13.20 0.75 7.43
CA LYS A 142 -14.62 1.11 7.38
C LYS A 142 -14.81 2.50 7.99
N GLY A 143 -15.84 3.23 7.57
CA GLY A 143 -16.10 4.53 8.17
C GLY A 143 -15.16 5.66 7.71
N ALA A 144 -14.36 5.45 6.67
CA ALA A 144 -13.23 6.33 6.37
C ALA A 144 -13.63 7.67 5.71
N GLY A 145 -14.85 7.76 5.17
CA GLY A 145 -15.21 8.89 4.30
C GLY A 145 -14.48 8.79 2.96
N ASP A 146 -13.99 9.94 2.49
CA ASP A 146 -13.30 10.04 1.21
C ASP A 146 -11.82 9.73 1.37
N LEU A 147 -11.40 8.60 0.80
CA LEU A 147 -10.00 8.22 0.65
C LEU A 147 -9.44 8.93 -0.58
N ARG A 148 -8.56 9.90 -0.34
CA ARG A 148 -8.07 10.82 -1.37
C ARG A 148 -6.62 10.67 -1.72
N HIS A 149 -6.29 11.09 -2.94
CA HIS A 149 -4.93 11.23 -3.44
C HIS A 149 -4.18 9.89 -3.39
N LEU A 150 -4.67 8.92 -4.17
CA LEU A 150 -4.10 7.57 -4.30
C LEU A 150 -3.55 7.41 -5.71
N TYR A 151 -2.29 7.75 -5.92
CA TYR A 151 -1.70 7.84 -7.26
C TYR A 151 -0.69 6.72 -7.51
N PHE A 152 -0.86 6.00 -8.61
CA PHE A 152 0.00 4.94 -9.10
C PHE A 152 0.54 5.36 -10.45
N ILE A 153 1.82 5.72 -10.52
CA ILE A 153 2.39 6.43 -11.68
C ILE A 153 3.65 5.71 -12.16
N ASP A 154 3.75 5.46 -13.47
CA ASP A 154 4.97 4.88 -14.07
C ASP A 154 5.37 3.52 -13.44
N LEU A 155 4.37 2.69 -13.12
CA LEU A 155 4.59 1.38 -12.51
C LEU A 155 4.63 0.28 -13.55
N GLU A 156 5.46 -0.73 -13.35
CA GLU A 156 5.50 -1.93 -14.19
C GLU A 156 5.05 -3.13 -13.38
N PHE A 157 3.99 -3.81 -13.79
CA PHE A 157 3.56 -5.08 -13.21
C PHE A 157 3.84 -6.18 -14.22
N LYS A 158 4.71 -7.13 -13.86
CA LYS A 158 5.08 -8.25 -14.71
C LYS A 158 5.09 -9.56 -13.94
N ASP A 159 4.52 -10.60 -14.55
CA ASP A 159 4.48 -11.96 -14.00
C ASP A 159 3.83 -11.96 -12.60
N ILE A 160 2.54 -11.65 -12.55
CA ILE A 160 1.74 -11.72 -11.31
C ILE A 160 0.85 -12.95 -11.41
N GLN A 161 1.23 -14.01 -10.69
CA GLN A 161 0.55 -15.30 -10.72
C GLN A 161 0.84 -16.10 -9.45
N GLY A 162 -0.21 -16.55 -8.77
CA GLY A 162 -0.11 -17.48 -7.65
C GLY A 162 -0.26 -18.94 -8.05
N ALA A 163 -0.47 -19.77 -7.03
CA ALA A 163 -0.74 -21.18 -7.20
C ALA A 163 -2.08 -21.38 -7.90
N SER A 164 -2.15 -22.36 -8.80
CA SER A 164 -3.35 -22.62 -9.61
C SER A 164 -4.61 -22.77 -8.75
N ALA A 165 -5.48 -21.76 -8.83
CA ALA A 165 -6.89 -21.88 -8.50
C ALA A 165 -7.69 -21.13 -9.57
N ASP A 166 -8.58 -21.89 -10.19
CA ASP A 166 -9.64 -21.62 -11.17
C ASP A 166 -10.27 -20.21 -11.30
N ASN A 167 -10.01 -19.26 -10.40
CA ASN A 167 -10.68 -17.96 -10.38
C ASN A 167 -9.88 -16.80 -11.00
N HIS A 168 -8.62 -17.03 -11.42
CA HIS A 168 -7.78 -16.02 -12.09
C HIS A 168 -7.84 -14.65 -11.37
N ASN A 169 -7.62 -14.68 -10.05
CA ASN A 169 -7.87 -13.52 -9.17
C ASN A 169 -6.59 -12.78 -8.79
N CYS A 170 -5.50 -13.00 -9.51
CA CYS A 170 -4.27 -12.21 -9.36
C CYS A 170 -4.47 -10.79 -9.92
N MET A 171 -3.84 -9.77 -9.31
CA MET A 171 -3.91 -8.40 -9.85
C MET A 171 -2.62 -7.61 -9.76
N GLY A 172 -2.38 -6.72 -10.72
CA GLY A 172 -1.37 -5.67 -10.54
C GLY A 172 -1.75 -4.75 -9.38
N ILE A 173 -2.91 -4.10 -9.47
CA ILE A 173 -3.47 -3.23 -8.43
C ILE A 173 -4.88 -3.71 -8.05
N TRP A 174 -5.12 -3.93 -6.77
CA TRP A 174 -6.44 -4.30 -6.24
C TRP A 174 -6.85 -3.32 -5.14
N GLY A 175 -8.11 -2.87 -5.19
CA GLY A 175 -8.76 -2.17 -4.10
C GLY A 175 -10.25 -2.49 -4.07
N ASN A 176 -10.79 -2.76 -2.88
CA ASN A 176 -12.21 -2.99 -2.68
C ASN A 176 -12.69 -2.35 -1.37
N THR A 177 -13.66 -1.43 -1.44
CA THR A 177 -14.32 -0.97 -0.21
C THR A 177 -15.17 -2.09 0.41
N HIS A 178 -15.47 -1.97 1.71
CA HIS A 178 -16.22 -2.99 2.44
C HIS A 178 -17.69 -3.01 2.01
N LYS A 179 -18.20 -4.20 1.66
CA LYS A 179 -19.62 -4.42 1.34
C LYS A 179 -20.55 -4.22 2.55
N ASP A 180 -20.02 -4.39 3.75
CA ASP A 180 -20.72 -4.33 5.02
C ASP A 180 -20.26 -3.13 5.85
N ASP A 181 -19.86 -2.05 5.15
CA ASP A 181 -19.64 -0.76 5.79
C ASP A 181 -20.99 -0.15 6.19
N ASN A 182 -21.36 -0.35 7.46
CA ASN A 182 -22.57 0.20 8.05
C ASN A 182 -22.27 1.44 8.92
N ALA A 183 -21.10 2.06 8.74
CA ALA A 183 -20.74 3.26 9.48
C ALA A 183 -21.63 4.46 9.09
N ALA A 184 -21.72 5.44 9.98
CA ALA A 184 -22.49 6.67 9.73
C ALA A 184 -21.90 7.50 8.56
N ILE A 185 -20.60 7.39 8.35
CA ILE A 185 -19.87 7.92 7.20
C ILE A 185 -19.41 6.70 6.41
N LEU A 186 -19.74 6.60 5.12
CA LEU A 186 -19.30 5.47 4.30
C LEU A 186 -17.91 5.69 3.73
N THR A 187 -17.22 4.60 3.43
CA THR A 187 -15.90 4.62 2.79
C THR A 187 -16.03 4.68 1.27
N ARG A 188 -15.28 5.59 0.63
CA ARG A 188 -15.24 5.78 -0.82
C ARG A 188 -13.85 6.15 -1.33
N TRP A 189 -13.51 5.65 -2.50
CA TRP A 189 -12.39 6.15 -3.30
C TRP A 189 -12.73 7.50 -3.95
N ASN A 190 -11.92 8.53 -3.73
CA ASN A 190 -12.11 9.86 -4.34
C ASN A 190 -10.75 10.42 -4.81
N ASP A 191 -10.53 10.71 -6.09
CA ASP A 191 -9.19 11.12 -6.60
C ASP A 191 -8.14 9.99 -6.49
N LEU A 192 -8.43 8.89 -7.18
CA LEU A 192 -7.52 7.75 -7.38
C LEU A 192 -7.05 7.74 -8.83
N ARG A 193 -5.74 7.60 -9.05
CA ARG A 193 -5.15 7.68 -10.39
C ARG A 193 -4.23 6.51 -10.68
N ILE A 194 -4.36 5.94 -11.87
CA ILE A 194 -3.45 4.95 -12.42
C ILE A 194 -2.98 5.49 -13.77
N GLU A 195 -1.73 5.94 -13.83
CA GLU A 195 -1.20 6.70 -14.97
C GLU A 195 0.15 6.13 -15.42
N ASN A 196 0.36 6.02 -16.74
CA ASN A 196 1.62 5.56 -17.32
C ASN A 196 2.09 4.19 -16.80
N CYS A 197 1.18 3.33 -16.35
CA CYS A 197 1.52 2.00 -15.85
C CYS A 197 1.49 0.97 -16.98
N ARG A 198 2.34 -0.05 -16.87
CA ARG A 198 2.37 -1.20 -17.77
C ARG A 198 1.96 -2.47 -17.04
N PHE A 199 1.07 -3.26 -17.63
CA PHE A 199 0.59 -4.53 -17.06
C PHE A 199 0.84 -5.70 -18.02
N GLU A 200 1.76 -6.61 -17.65
CA GLU A 200 2.18 -7.74 -18.49
C GLU A 200 2.10 -9.07 -17.73
N ASN A 201 1.60 -10.13 -18.39
CA ASN A 201 1.54 -11.50 -17.83
C ASN A 201 0.89 -11.57 -16.43
N ILE A 202 -0.32 -11.03 -16.32
CA ILE A 202 -1.13 -11.09 -15.11
C ILE A 202 -2.11 -12.25 -15.26
N ASP A 203 -2.06 -13.23 -14.36
CA ASP A 203 -2.98 -14.38 -14.39
C ASP A 203 -4.46 -13.96 -14.23
N GLY A 204 -4.71 -12.78 -13.65
CA GLY A 204 -6.02 -12.17 -13.53
C GLY A 204 -6.16 -10.80 -14.23
N ARG A 205 -6.22 -9.71 -13.46
CA ARG A 205 -6.57 -8.36 -13.97
C ARG A 205 -5.43 -7.37 -13.72
N GLY A 206 -5.14 -6.49 -14.67
CA GLY A 206 -4.14 -5.43 -14.48
C GLY A 206 -4.45 -4.56 -13.26
N ALA A 207 -5.61 -3.92 -13.25
CA ALA A 207 -6.13 -3.18 -12.10
C ALA A 207 -7.61 -3.51 -11.87
N GLN A 208 -8.02 -3.58 -10.60
CA GLN A 208 -9.42 -3.67 -10.19
C GLN A 208 -9.66 -2.75 -8.99
N ILE A 209 -10.40 -1.67 -9.23
CA ILE A 209 -10.89 -0.75 -8.20
C ILE A 209 -12.39 -0.98 -8.09
N ARG A 210 -12.82 -1.44 -6.93
CA ARG A 210 -14.22 -1.75 -6.65
C ARG A 210 -14.71 -0.86 -5.51
N ASP A 211 -15.85 -0.21 -5.75
CA ASP A 211 -16.74 0.17 -4.68
C ASP A 211 -17.73 -0.97 -4.41
N SER A 212 -17.95 -1.25 -3.13
CA SER A 212 -19.01 -2.13 -2.67
C SER A 212 -20.06 -1.34 -1.90
N CYS A 213 -20.18 -0.03 -2.16
CA CYS A 213 -21.25 0.78 -1.61
C CYS A 213 -22.58 0.35 -2.27
N HIS A 214 -23.62 0.11 -1.46
CA HIS A 214 -24.97 -0.19 -1.91
C HIS A 214 -25.06 -1.49 -2.74
N ASP A 215 -25.16 -2.63 -2.04
CA ASP A 215 -25.34 -3.94 -2.69
C ASP A 215 -26.83 -4.33 -2.85
N ILE A 216 -27.09 -5.52 -3.41
CA ILE A 216 -28.46 -6.00 -3.63
C ILE A 216 -29.23 -6.25 -2.31
N VAL A 217 -28.54 -6.42 -1.19
CA VAL A 217 -29.17 -6.53 0.13
C VAL A 217 -29.63 -5.16 0.61
N ASP A 218 -28.84 -4.10 0.38
CA ASP A 218 -29.22 -2.72 0.68
C ASP A 218 -30.42 -2.28 -0.15
N GLN A 219 -30.41 -2.61 -1.45
CA GLN A 219 -31.53 -2.35 -2.35
C GLN A 219 -32.80 -3.08 -1.89
N ARG A 220 -32.69 -4.34 -1.44
CA ARG A 220 -33.83 -5.12 -0.88
C ARG A 220 -34.35 -4.56 0.43
N LYS A 221 -33.52 -3.85 1.20
CA LYS A 221 -33.88 -3.19 2.47
C LYS A 221 -34.38 -1.75 2.29
N GLY A 222 -34.38 -1.23 1.06
CA GLY A 222 -34.80 0.15 0.75
C GLY A 222 -33.83 1.21 1.27
N LEU A 223 -32.56 0.86 1.50
CA LEU A 223 -31.53 1.81 1.92
C LEU A 223 -31.02 2.58 0.70
N SER A 224 -30.94 3.90 0.77
CA SER A 224 -30.60 4.77 -0.38
C SER A 224 -29.16 5.29 -0.37
N ASN A 225 -28.25 4.67 0.39
CA ASN A 225 -26.92 5.22 0.63
C ASN A 225 -25.95 4.92 -0.53
N TYR A 226 -26.29 5.44 -1.71
CA TYR A 226 -25.42 5.45 -2.87
C TYR A 226 -24.23 6.39 -2.61
N TYR A 227 -23.02 5.84 -2.56
CA TYR A 227 -21.79 6.58 -2.22
C TYR A 227 -20.62 6.15 -3.15
N PRO A 228 -20.76 6.36 -4.47
CA PRO A 228 -19.92 5.75 -5.50
C PRO A 228 -18.54 6.39 -5.58
N THR A 229 -17.55 5.66 -6.11
CA THR A 229 -16.22 6.19 -6.44
C THR A 229 -16.28 7.48 -7.26
N LEU A 230 -15.46 8.48 -6.91
CA LEU A 230 -15.34 9.75 -7.63
C LEU A 230 -13.88 10.03 -8.05
N GLY A 231 -13.70 10.83 -9.10
CA GLY A 231 -12.38 11.31 -9.50
C GLY A 231 -11.39 10.20 -9.89
N PHE A 232 -11.88 9.00 -10.25
CA PHE A 232 -11.01 7.94 -10.74
C PHE A 232 -10.50 8.27 -12.14
N VAL A 233 -9.18 8.24 -12.31
CA VAL A 233 -8.51 8.45 -13.60
C VAL A 233 -7.67 7.23 -13.93
N PHE A 234 -7.89 6.68 -15.13
CA PHE A 234 -7.09 5.60 -15.70
C PHE A 234 -6.63 6.04 -17.09
N GLU A 235 -5.38 6.49 -17.21
CA GLU A 235 -4.87 7.06 -18.46
C GLU A 235 -3.46 6.60 -18.83
N LYS A 236 -3.18 6.54 -20.14
CA LYS A 236 -1.85 6.26 -20.70
C LYS A 236 -1.21 4.95 -20.20
N ASN A 237 -2.03 3.95 -19.89
CA ASN A 237 -1.56 2.64 -19.44
C ASN A 237 -1.49 1.66 -20.62
N ASP A 238 -0.45 0.81 -20.62
CA ASP A 238 -0.13 -0.16 -21.69
C ASP A 238 -0.21 -1.63 -21.21
#